data_AF-A0A094CJT3-F1
#
_entry.id   AF-A0A094CJT3-F1
#
_cell.length_a   1.000
_cell.length_b   1.000
_cell.length_c   1.000
_cell.angle_alpha   90.00
_cell.angle_beta   90.00
_cell.angle_gamma   90.00
#
_symmetry.space_group_name_H-M   'P 1'
#
loop_
_entity.id
_entity.type
_entity.pdbx_description
1 polymer ?
#
loop_
_entity_poly.entity_id
_entity_poly.type
_entity_poly.pdbx_seq_one_letter_code
_entity_poly.pdbx_strand_id
1 'polypeptide(L)'
;MPTMDEVVPVYVDPGDFAQTKQILINTKGNTWKVPRMASTASKGLEQTEPSRPYQAMRLHIENNETDVTEEAPLVKMDANESVATPYHCKQLARAAEFLYHRVPEGVFMTCLPKHTKTYLGRSNDKTMYARSLEAHIRRSSEAVIRRATNVTKMLVLQEIDKPAFQQAIASGHHDGVRMFKRLITPDMTNFVFSDHWKCIDFHFIHHEAPRSDAAEERTRLGLRRIVFYGLALLMYDIYRYLIQTKAGVEVPGDVRGRREIIRANYKLYTHYGPNSKVVRNFKDLPAASTFNK
;
A
#
# COMPACT_ATOMS: atom_id res chain seq x y z
N MET A 1 15.23 -15.94 10.41
CA MET A 1 14.86 -14.51 10.25
C MET A 1 16.03 -13.83 9.56
N PRO A 2 15.85 -13.00 8.52
CA PRO A 2 16.99 -12.26 7.97
C PRO A 2 17.50 -11.32 9.05
N THR A 3 18.80 -11.38 9.33
CA THR A 3 19.47 -10.60 10.36
C THR A 3 19.50 -9.11 9.99
N MET A 4 19.22 -8.26 10.98
CA MET A 4 19.29 -6.81 10.90
C MET A 4 20.75 -6.34 10.97
N ASP A 5 21.63 -6.81 10.08
CA ASP A 5 23.07 -6.56 10.22
C ASP A 5 23.58 -5.25 9.60
N GLU A 6 22.69 -4.31 9.27
CA GLU A 6 23.09 -2.90 9.10
C GLU A 6 21.88 -1.99 9.33
N VAL A 7 21.53 -1.83 10.61
CA VAL A 7 20.52 -0.88 11.03
C VAL A 7 21.08 0.53 10.76
N VAL A 8 20.75 1.13 9.61
CA VAL A 8 21.10 2.54 9.34
C VAL A 8 20.59 3.38 10.51
N PRO A 9 21.48 4.01 11.30
CA PRO A 9 21.07 4.75 12.48
C PRO A 9 20.24 5.96 12.07
N VAL A 10 19.32 6.38 12.94
CA VAL A 10 18.59 7.62 12.75
C VAL A 10 19.51 8.76 13.20
N TYR A 11 19.80 9.69 12.30
CA TYR A 11 20.68 10.85 12.53
C TYR A 11 19.91 12.01 13.17
N VAL A 12 20.14 12.26 14.45
CA VAL A 12 19.28 13.12 15.30
C VAL A 12 19.97 14.40 15.76
N ASP A 13 21.20 14.66 15.31
CA ASP A 13 21.89 15.89 15.67
C ASP A 13 21.25 17.07 14.92
N PRO A 14 21.25 18.29 15.50
CA PRO A 14 20.72 19.48 14.83
C PRO A 14 21.27 19.70 13.41
N GLY A 15 22.55 19.38 13.20
CA GLY A 15 23.21 19.44 11.90
C GLY A 15 22.64 18.45 10.87
N ASP A 16 22.18 17.27 11.30
CA ASP A 16 21.59 16.26 10.42
C ASP A 16 20.23 16.72 9.87
N PHE A 17 19.42 17.35 10.72
CA PHE A 17 18.16 17.96 10.31
C PHE A 17 18.38 19.10 9.32
N ALA A 18 19.35 19.98 9.60
CA ALA A 18 19.71 21.09 8.71
C ALA A 18 20.20 20.57 7.34
N GLN A 19 21.10 19.57 7.32
CA GLN A 19 21.61 18.96 6.09
C GLN A 19 20.49 18.28 5.29
N THR A 20 19.63 17.50 5.96
CA THR A 20 18.48 16.83 5.35
C THR A 20 17.54 17.85 4.69
N LYS A 21 17.25 18.95 5.38
CA LYS A 21 16.44 20.05 4.85
C LYS A 21 17.09 20.68 3.61
N GLN A 22 18.38 20.97 3.65
CA GLN A 22 19.10 21.58 2.55
C GLN A 22 19.05 20.71 1.28
N ILE A 23 19.23 19.40 1.42
CA ILE A 23 19.11 18.44 0.30
C ILE A 23 17.69 18.43 -0.27
N LEU A 24 16.66 18.46 0.57
CA LEU A 24 15.28 18.53 0.10
C LEU A 24 14.98 19.84 -0.64
N ILE A 25 15.50 20.98 -0.16
CA ILE A 25 15.39 22.27 -0.84
C ILE A 25 16.08 22.22 -2.21
N ASN A 26 17.33 21.73 -2.26
CA ASN A 26 18.13 21.67 -3.49
C ASN A 26 17.52 20.74 -4.56
N THR A 27 16.82 19.69 -4.14
CA THR A 27 16.17 18.75 -5.07
C THR A 27 14.77 19.19 -5.49
N LYS A 28 14.09 20.04 -4.71
CA LYS A 28 12.75 20.56 -5.00
C LYS A 28 12.76 21.43 -6.26
N GLY A 29 11.87 21.13 -7.20
CA GLY A 29 11.75 21.86 -8.47
C GLY A 29 12.73 21.41 -9.55
N ASN A 30 13.81 20.71 -9.16
CA ASN A 30 14.77 20.11 -10.08
C ASN A 30 14.47 18.61 -10.29
N THR A 31 15.01 17.75 -9.42
CA THR A 31 14.85 16.28 -9.52
C THR A 31 13.62 15.76 -8.77
N TRP A 32 13.00 16.56 -7.90
CA TRP A 32 11.79 16.23 -7.17
C TRP A 32 10.70 17.29 -7.38
N LYS A 33 9.51 16.84 -7.78
CA LYS A 33 8.31 17.67 -7.87
C LYS A 33 7.40 17.38 -6.67
N VAL A 34 6.97 18.44 -5.99
CA VAL A 34 6.00 18.34 -4.90
C VAL A 34 4.70 17.72 -5.45
N PRO A 35 4.16 16.68 -4.80
CA PRO A 35 2.93 16.05 -5.27
C PRO A 35 1.76 17.03 -5.22
N ARG A 36 0.97 17.08 -6.30
CA ARG A 36 -0.33 17.75 -6.32
C ARG A 36 -1.39 16.75 -5.89
N MET A 37 -2.01 17.00 -4.74
CA MET A 37 -3.03 16.13 -4.17
C MET A 37 -4.40 16.75 -4.38
N ALA A 38 -5.34 15.98 -4.95
CA ALA A 38 -6.72 16.41 -5.06
C ALA A 38 -7.36 16.39 -3.67
N SER A 39 -8.03 17.50 -3.31
CA SER A 39 -8.74 17.57 -2.05
C SER A 39 -9.87 16.56 -1.99
N THR A 40 -10.05 15.95 -0.83
CA THR A 40 -11.14 15.03 -0.51
C THR A 40 -12.29 15.72 0.21
N ALA A 41 -12.22 17.04 0.43
CA ALA A 41 -13.28 17.82 1.09
C ALA A 41 -14.64 17.67 0.37
N SER A 42 -14.64 17.64 -0.97
CA SER A 42 -15.86 17.46 -1.77
C SER A 42 -16.39 16.02 -1.79
N LYS A 43 -15.73 15.07 -1.11
CA LYS A 43 -16.16 13.67 -1.04
C LYS A 43 -17.14 13.38 0.11
N GLY A 44 -17.53 14.40 0.89
CA GLY A 44 -18.55 14.26 1.94
C GLY A 44 -18.14 13.31 3.07
N LEU A 45 -16.84 13.28 3.44
CA LEU A 45 -16.33 12.35 4.46
C LEU A 45 -16.85 12.63 5.89
N GLU A 46 -17.33 13.85 6.14
CA GLU A 46 -17.80 14.33 7.45
C GLU A 46 -19.34 14.31 7.58
N GLN A 47 -20.04 13.74 6.59
CA GLN A 47 -21.50 13.65 6.65
C GLN A 47 -21.93 12.77 7.82
N THR A 48 -23.07 13.12 8.42
CA THR A 48 -23.64 12.40 9.57
C THR A 48 -24.41 11.15 9.15
N GLU A 49 -24.91 11.12 7.91
CA GLU A 49 -25.55 9.94 7.35
C GLU A 49 -24.51 8.86 7.00
N PRO A 50 -24.81 7.58 7.23
CA PRO A 50 -23.86 6.52 6.95
C PRO A 50 -23.44 6.52 5.48
N SER A 51 -22.15 6.27 5.24
CA SER A 51 -21.63 6.16 3.87
C SER A 51 -22.37 5.08 3.09
N ARG A 52 -22.20 5.12 1.75
CA ARG A 52 -22.82 4.19 0.79
C ARG A 52 -22.91 2.73 1.30
N PRO A 53 -23.94 1.98 0.86
CA PRO A 53 -24.09 0.58 1.26
C PRO A 53 -22.80 -0.21 1.04
N TYR A 54 -22.41 -0.99 2.04
CA TYR A 54 -21.23 -1.83 1.96
C TYR A 54 -21.44 -2.92 0.92
N GLN A 55 -20.47 -3.07 0.01
CA GLN A 55 -20.44 -4.13 -0.98
C GLN A 55 -19.20 -4.97 -0.75
N ALA A 56 -19.38 -6.18 -0.22
CA ALA A 56 -18.27 -7.10 0.01
C ALA A 56 -17.68 -7.61 -1.31
N MET A 57 -16.37 -7.80 -1.35
CA MET A 57 -15.65 -8.37 -2.51
C MET A 57 -15.99 -9.85 -2.75
N ARG A 58 -16.68 -10.50 -1.80
CA ARG A 58 -17.14 -11.89 -1.88
C ARG A 58 -17.76 -12.25 -3.24
N LEU A 59 -18.70 -11.45 -3.73
CA LEU A 59 -19.37 -11.72 -5.02
C LEU A 59 -18.40 -11.69 -6.21
N HIS A 60 -17.40 -10.79 -6.17
CA HIS A 60 -16.36 -10.73 -7.19
C HIS A 60 -15.47 -11.98 -7.18
N ILE A 61 -15.09 -12.44 -5.98
CA ILE A 61 -14.30 -13.67 -5.82
C ILE A 61 -15.11 -14.88 -6.29
N GLU A 62 -16.34 -15.04 -5.83
CA GLU A 62 -17.23 -16.15 -6.19
C GLU A 62 -17.48 -16.21 -7.70
N ASN A 63 -17.71 -15.06 -8.35
CA ASN A 63 -17.86 -15.01 -9.80
C ASN A 63 -16.60 -15.41 -10.56
N ASN A 64 -15.43 -15.28 -9.93
CA ASN A 64 -14.17 -15.72 -10.50
C ASN A 64 -13.85 -17.19 -10.18
N GLU A 65 -14.60 -17.88 -9.30
CA GLU A 65 -14.41 -19.30 -8.99
C GLU A 65 -15.04 -20.23 -10.03
N THR A 66 -14.51 -21.46 -10.10
CA THR A 66 -14.98 -22.56 -10.94
C THR A 66 -14.81 -23.87 -10.20
N ASP A 67 -15.64 -24.86 -10.52
CA ASP A 67 -15.42 -26.23 -10.07
C ASP A 67 -14.16 -26.80 -10.73
N VAL A 68 -13.43 -27.58 -9.94
CA VAL A 68 -12.18 -28.22 -10.35
C VAL A 68 -12.52 -29.58 -10.93
N THR A 69 -12.01 -29.86 -12.13
CA THR A 69 -12.15 -31.15 -12.81
C THR A 69 -10.80 -31.87 -12.84
N GLU A 70 -10.79 -33.18 -12.62
CA GLU A 70 -9.57 -34.01 -12.69
C GLU A 70 -9.08 -34.21 -14.13
N GLU A 71 -9.97 -34.04 -15.12
CA GLU A 71 -9.65 -34.18 -16.54
C GLU A 71 -8.81 -33.01 -17.05
N ALA A 72 -7.69 -33.33 -17.71
CA ALA A 72 -6.83 -32.34 -18.34
C ALA A 72 -7.60 -31.63 -19.47
N PRO A 73 -7.58 -30.29 -19.55
CA PRO A 73 -8.23 -29.60 -20.63
C PRO A 73 -7.49 -29.93 -21.93
N LEU A 74 -8.22 -30.54 -22.88
CA LEU A 74 -7.80 -30.72 -24.28
C LEU A 74 -7.79 -29.39 -25.08
N VAL A 75 -7.97 -28.25 -24.41
CA VAL A 75 -8.13 -26.96 -25.05
C VAL A 75 -6.76 -26.32 -25.27
N LYS A 76 -6.23 -26.50 -26.48
CA LYS A 76 -5.25 -25.57 -27.04
C LYS A 76 -5.97 -24.24 -27.19
N MET A 77 -5.52 -23.19 -26.50
CA MET A 77 -6.00 -21.83 -26.79
C MET A 77 -5.81 -21.56 -28.28
N ASP A 78 -6.86 -21.10 -28.95
CA ASP A 78 -6.73 -20.55 -30.30
C ASP A 78 -5.74 -19.40 -30.26
N ALA A 79 -4.87 -19.30 -31.26
CA ALA A 79 -3.82 -18.28 -31.34
C ALA A 79 -4.35 -16.82 -31.33
N ASN A 80 -5.67 -16.63 -31.38
CA ASN A 80 -6.37 -15.36 -31.35
C ASN A 80 -7.00 -14.99 -29.98
N GLU A 81 -6.98 -15.86 -28.97
CA GLU A 81 -7.43 -15.46 -27.63
C GLU A 81 -6.38 -14.57 -26.95
N SER A 82 -6.81 -13.36 -26.57
CA SER A 82 -5.96 -12.36 -25.95
C SER A 82 -5.29 -12.91 -24.68
N VAL A 83 -3.97 -13.01 -24.69
CA VAL A 83 -3.09 -13.38 -23.55
C VAL A 83 -3.10 -12.28 -22.46
N ALA A 84 -3.90 -11.23 -22.62
CA ALA A 84 -3.99 -10.14 -21.66
C ALA A 84 -4.73 -10.59 -20.40
N THR A 85 -4.09 -10.45 -19.25
CA THR A 85 -4.72 -10.71 -17.96
C THR A 85 -6.00 -9.87 -17.79
N PRO A 86 -7.16 -10.52 -17.52
CA PRO A 86 -8.43 -9.85 -17.36
C PRO A 86 -8.38 -8.74 -16.32
N TYR A 87 -9.13 -7.66 -16.56
CA TYR A 87 -9.15 -6.50 -15.69
C TYR A 87 -9.63 -6.84 -14.27
N HIS A 88 -10.68 -7.65 -14.17
CA HIS A 88 -11.22 -8.13 -12.90
C HIS A 88 -10.16 -8.83 -12.03
N CYS A 89 -9.36 -9.73 -12.63
CA CYS A 89 -8.25 -10.41 -11.96
C CYS A 89 -7.19 -9.43 -11.44
N LYS A 90 -6.89 -8.37 -12.20
CA LYS A 90 -5.97 -7.31 -11.76
C LYS A 90 -6.53 -6.52 -10.57
N GLN A 91 -7.84 -6.30 -10.52
CA GLN A 91 -8.50 -5.61 -9.39
C GLN A 91 -8.51 -6.48 -8.13
N LEU A 92 -8.79 -7.78 -8.26
CA LEU A 92 -8.64 -8.74 -7.14
C LEU A 92 -7.19 -8.77 -6.63
N ALA A 93 -6.21 -8.90 -7.52
CA ALA A 93 -4.80 -8.91 -7.15
C ALA A 93 -4.35 -7.61 -6.46
N ARG A 94 -4.86 -6.46 -6.91
CA ARG A 94 -4.57 -5.17 -6.27
C ARG A 94 -5.21 -5.04 -4.90
N ALA A 95 -6.44 -5.52 -4.73
CA ALA A 95 -7.11 -5.55 -3.44
C ALA A 95 -6.41 -6.50 -2.45
N ALA A 96 -5.94 -7.66 -2.93
CA ALA A 96 -5.13 -8.58 -2.14
C ALA A 96 -3.79 -7.94 -1.73
N GLU A 97 -3.13 -7.24 -2.65
CA GLU A 97 -1.89 -6.51 -2.36
C GLU A 97 -2.11 -5.44 -1.28
N PHE A 98 -3.20 -4.68 -1.33
CA PHE A 98 -3.54 -3.73 -0.27
C PHE A 98 -3.68 -4.36 1.11
N LEU A 99 -4.37 -5.50 1.19
CA LEU A 99 -4.69 -6.14 2.47
C LEU A 99 -3.48 -6.85 3.10
N TYR A 100 -2.63 -7.45 2.27
CA TYR A 100 -1.55 -8.33 2.73
C TYR A 100 -0.15 -7.77 2.51
N HIS A 101 0.06 -6.87 1.55
CA HIS A 101 1.33 -6.41 0.96
C HIS A 101 2.17 -7.54 0.35
N ARG A 102 2.32 -8.67 1.05
CA ARG A 102 2.76 -9.96 0.55
C ARG A 102 1.56 -10.89 0.42
N VAL A 103 1.03 -11.00 -0.80
CA VAL A 103 -0.17 -11.82 -1.06
C VAL A 103 0.10 -13.31 -0.75
N PRO A 104 -0.66 -13.94 0.15
CA PRO A 104 -0.57 -15.37 0.41
C PRO A 104 -0.93 -16.19 -0.83
N GLU A 105 -0.31 -17.36 -1.01
CA GLU A 105 -0.53 -18.21 -2.19
C GLU A 105 -2.00 -18.57 -2.40
N GLY A 106 -2.71 -19.00 -1.34
CA GLY A 106 -4.14 -19.30 -1.43
C GLY A 106 -4.99 -18.12 -1.91
N VAL A 107 -4.68 -16.90 -1.46
CA VAL A 107 -5.36 -15.67 -1.92
C VAL A 107 -4.94 -15.33 -3.35
N PHE A 108 -3.67 -15.49 -3.69
CA PHE A 108 -3.17 -15.26 -5.04
C PHE A 108 -3.88 -16.14 -6.07
N MET A 109 -4.13 -17.41 -5.74
CA MET A 109 -4.87 -18.33 -6.60
C MET A 109 -6.29 -17.85 -6.89
N THR A 110 -6.97 -17.22 -5.92
CA THR A 110 -8.31 -16.64 -6.15
C THR A 110 -8.31 -15.50 -7.17
N CYS A 111 -7.16 -14.85 -7.39
CA CYS A 111 -7.01 -13.75 -8.34
C CYS A 111 -6.76 -14.22 -9.78
N LEU A 112 -6.38 -15.49 -10.00
CA LEU A 112 -6.15 -16.03 -11.34
C LEU A 112 -7.46 -16.09 -12.13
N PRO A 113 -7.42 -16.00 -13.48
CA PRO A 113 -8.63 -16.11 -14.30
C PRO A 113 -9.36 -17.42 -14.07
N LYS A 114 -10.69 -17.36 -13.99
CA LYS A 114 -11.59 -18.50 -13.79
C LYS A 114 -11.19 -19.76 -14.57
N HIS A 115 -11.02 -19.64 -15.89
CA HIS A 115 -10.68 -20.78 -16.78
C HIS A 115 -9.34 -21.46 -16.45
N THR A 116 -8.39 -20.75 -15.83
CA THR A 116 -7.09 -21.32 -15.45
C THR A 116 -7.13 -22.19 -14.19
N LYS A 117 -8.26 -22.15 -13.47
CA LYS A 117 -8.46 -22.82 -12.19
C LYS A 117 -9.22 -24.14 -12.32
N THR A 118 -9.85 -24.39 -13.46
CA THR A 118 -10.62 -25.61 -13.75
C THR A 118 -9.76 -26.87 -13.62
N TYR A 119 -8.46 -26.78 -13.93
CA TYR A 119 -7.53 -27.90 -13.86
C TYR A 119 -6.49 -27.75 -12.72
N LEU A 120 -6.25 -28.86 -12.00
CA LEU A 120 -5.31 -28.91 -10.88
C LEU A 120 -3.84 -28.79 -11.32
N GLY A 121 -3.49 -29.34 -12.48
CA GLY A 121 -2.11 -29.37 -12.94
C GLY A 121 -1.57 -28.01 -13.40
N ARG A 122 -0.29 -28.01 -13.76
CA ARG A 122 0.38 -26.85 -14.34
C ARG A 122 0.00 -26.73 -15.81
N SER A 123 -0.51 -25.57 -16.21
CA SER A 123 -0.62 -25.19 -17.62
C SER A 123 0.28 -24.00 -17.93
N ASN A 124 0.66 -23.86 -19.21
CA ASN A 124 1.41 -22.70 -19.68
C ASN A 124 0.63 -21.41 -19.39
N ASP A 125 -0.68 -21.41 -19.63
CA ASP A 125 -1.55 -20.25 -19.42
C ASP A 125 -1.58 -19.84 -17.95
N LYS A 126 -1.79 -20.80 -17.04
CA LYS A 126 -1.78 -20.55 -15.58
C LYS A 126 -0.44 -19.93 -15.14
N THR A 127 0.66 -20.41 -15.71
CA THR A 127 2.01 -19.88 -15.44
C THR A 127 2.17 -18.45 -15.98
N MET A 128 1.68 -18.17 -17.20
CA MET A 128 1.74 -16.84 -17.80
C MET A 128 0.88 -15.81 -17.04
N TYR A 129 -0.36 -16.17 -16.70
CA TYR A 129 -1.24 -15.31 -15.91
C TYR A 129 -0.69 -15.07 -14.51
N ALA A 130 -0.14 -16.09 -13.85
CA ALA A 130 0.50 -15.94 -12.55
C ALA A 130 1.66 -14.93 -12.62
N ARG A 131 2.60 -15.08 -13.56
CA ARG A 131 3.71 -14.13 -13.74
C ARG A 131 3.24 -12.70 -14.03
N SER A 132 2.20 -12.56 -14.86
CA SER A 132 1.62 -11.25 -15.17
C SER A 132 1.00 -10.57 -13.95
N LEU A 133 0.26 -11.33 -13.12
CA LEU A 133 -0.35 -10.84 -11.89
C LEU A 133 0.69 -10.53 -10.80
N GLU A 134 1.71 -11.36 -10.63
CA GLU A 134 2.84 -11.05 -9.75
C GLU A 134 3.53 -9.74 -10.14
N ALA A 135 3.78 -9.54 -11.44
CA ALA A 135 4.33 -8.29 -11.94
C ALA A 135 3.38 -7.11 -11.71
N HIS A 136 2.07 -7.31 -11.80
CA HIS A 136 1.05 -6.30 -11.50
C HIS A 136 1.03 -5.91 -10.01
N ILE A 137 1.07 -6.89 -9.11
CA ILE A 137 1.17 -6.70 -7.65
C ILE A 137 2.43 -5.91 -7.33
N ARG A 138 3.59 -6.35 -7.86
CA ARG A 138 4.87 -5.65 -7.66
C ARG A 138 4.81 -4.18 -8.09
N ARG A 139 4.26 -3.91 -9.28
CA ARG A 139 4.09 -2.52 -9.78
C ARG A 139 3.16 -1.69 -8.88
N SER A 140 2.14 -2.31 -8.29
CA SER A 140 1.21 -1.65 -7.37
C SER A 140 1.92 -1.23 -6.08
N SER A 141 2.68 -2.13 -5.45
CA SER A 141 3.51 -1.81 -4.28
C SER A 141 4.54 -0.71 -4.59
N GLU A 142 5.22 -0.81 -5.74
CA GLU A 142 6.21 0.21 -6.16
C GLU A 142 5.58 1.59 -6.39
N ALA A 143 4.36 1.63 -6.93
CA ALA A 143 3.63 2.88 -7.11
C ALA A 143 3.25 3.51 -5.77
N VAL A 144 2.81 2.71 -4.79
CA VAL A 144 2.55 3.16 -3.41
C VAL A 144 3.81 3.71 -2.77
N ILE A 145 4.91 2.95 -2.79
CA ILE A 145 6.19 3.38 -2.18
C ILE A 145 6.69 4.67 -2.83
N ARG A 146 6.60 4.79 -4.16
CA ARG A 146 7.02 6.01 -4.89
C ARG A 146 6.16 7.21 -4.49
N ARG A 147 4.83 7.07 -4.46
CA ARG A 147 3.93 8.17 -4.07
C ARG A 147 4.10 8.54 -2.60
N ALA A 148 4.22 7.55 -1.71
CA ALA A 148 4.55 7.76 -0.31
C ALA A 148 5.87 8.53 -0.17
N THR A 149 6.90 8.18 -0.94
CA THR A 149 8.20 8.89 -0.93
C THR A 149 8.04 10.38 -1.22
N ASN A 150 7.25 10.72 -2.23
CA ASN A 150 6.99 12.13 -2.57
C ASN A 150 6.24 12.87 -1.47
N VAL A 151 5.27 12.22 -0.82
CA VAL A 151 4.53 12.81 0.31
C VAL A 151 5.42 12.95 1.55
N THR A 152 6.25 11.94 1.87
CA THR A 152 7.20 12.01 2.98
C THR A 152 8.19 13.15 2.81
N LYS A 153 8.78 13.32 1.61
CA LYS A 153 9.67 14.46 1.33
C LYS A 153 8.98 15.81 1.56
N MET A 154 7.73 15.93 1.12
CA MET A 154 6.93 17.13 1.33
C MET A 154 6.68 17.40 2.81
N LEU A 155 6.21 16.39 3.56
CA LEU A 155 5.95 16.50 5.00
C LEU A 155 7.23 16.82 5.78
N VAL A 156 8.32 16.10 5.52
CA VAL A 156 9.59 16.33 6.21
C VAL A 156 10.06 17.77 5.95
N LEU A 157 10.02 18.25 4.71
CA LEU A 157 10.40 19.63 4.41
C LEU A 157 9.54 20.67 5.17
N GLN A 158 8.27 20.38 5.45
CA GLN A 158 7.36 21.26 6.20
C GLN A 158 7.55 21.18 7.72
N GLU A 159 7.96 20.03 8.23
CA GLU A 159 7.95 19.73 9.67
C GLU A 159 9.34 19.70 10.30
N ILE A 160 10.43 19.58 9.52
CA ILE A 160 11.77 19.30 10.01
C ILE A 160 12.36 20.36 10.96
N ASP A 161 11.92 21.62 10.86
CA ASP A 161 12.36 22.69 11.78
C ASP A 161 11.56 22.72 13.09
N LYS A 162 10.44 21.98 13.16
CA LYS A 162 9.56 22.03 14.33
C LYS A 162 10.16 21.19 15.47
N PRO A 163 10.28 21.74 16.69
CA PRO A 163 10.82 21.02 17.84
C PRO A 163 10.10 19.69 18.10
N ALA A 164 8.77 19.66 17.93
CA ALA A 164 7.97 18.46 18.12
C ALA A 164 8.37 17.33 17.15
N PHE A 165 8.67 17.67 15.89
CA PHE A 165 9.11 16.69 14.89
C PHE A 165 10.50 16.14 15.26
N GLN A 166 11.47 17.03 15.51
CA GLN A 166 12.84 16.66 15.86
C GLN A 166 12.87 15.78 17.12
N GLN A 167 12.13 16.17 18.16
CA GLN A 167 12.00 15.40 19.39
C GLN A 167 11.41 14.01 19.13
N ALA A 168 10.33 13.91 18.36
CA ALA A 168 9.71 12.61 18.08
C ALA A 168 10.63 11.67 17.28
N ILE A 169 11.42 12.21 16.35
CA ILE A 169 12.44 11.43 15.63
C ILE A 169 13.58 11.01 16.57
N ALA A 170 14.03 11.90 17.46
CA ALA A 170 15.07 11.61 18.45
C ALA A 170 14.65 10.58 19.50
N SER A 171 13.35 10.54 19.87
CA SER A 171 12.81 9.55 20.81
C SER A 171 12.71 8.13 20.23
N GLY A 172 12.93 7.96 18.92
CA GLY A 172 13.09 6.67 18.26
C GLY A 172 11.86 6.20 17.47
N HIS A 173 11.91 4.93 17.05
CA HIS A 173 11.00 4.38 16.02
C HIS A 173 9.51 4.55 16.34
N HIS A 174 9.09 4.25 17.57
CA HIS A 174 7.66 4.32 17.93
C HIS A 174 7.11 5.75 17.90
N ASP A 175 7.89 6.74 18.34
CA ASP A 175 7.46 8.13 18.37
C ASP A 175 7.53 8.79 17.00
N GLY A 176 8.55 8.46 16.21
CA GLY A 176 8.61 8.89 14.81
C GLY A 176 7.44 8.36 13.97
N VAL A 177 7.06 7.08 14.12
CA VAL A 177 5.87 6.53 13.43
C VAL A 177 4.59 7.23 13.91
N ARG A 178 4.47 7.51 15.22
CA ARG A 178 3.32 8.27 15.76
C ARG A 178 3.26 9.69 15.21
N MET A 179 4.41 10.36 15.04
CA MET A 179 4.51 11.68 14.43
C MET A 179 3.99 11.65 12.99
N PHE A 180 4.52 10.76 12.14
CA PHE A 180 4.04 10.63 10.76
C PHE A 180 2.54 10.31 10.70
N LYS A 181 2.04 9.40 11.55
CA LYS A 181 0.61 9.08 11.59
C LYS A 181 -0.28 10.31 11.87
N ARG A 182 0.17 11.23 12.72
CA ARG A 182 -0.58 12.47 13.05
C ARG A 182 -0.63 13.45 11.88
N LEU A 183 0.38 13.42 11.01
CA LEU A 183 0.50 14.31 9.85
C LEU A 183 -0.26 13.81 8.61
N ILE A 184 -0.60 12.52 8.56
CA ILE A 184 -1.31 11.93 7.41
C ILE A 184 -2.75 12.44 7.36
N THR A 185 -3.12 13.00 6.21
CA THR A 185 -4.50 13.43 5.91
C THR A 185 -5.18 12.47 4.91
N PRO A 186 -6.52 12.50 4.79
CA PRO A 186 -7.24 11.76 3.75
C PRO A 186 -6.82 12.11 2.32
N ASP A 187 -6.37 13.35 2.07
CA ASP A 187 -5.84 13.76 0.75
C ASP A 187 -4.55 13.00 0.41
N MET A 188 -3.68 12.81 1.41
CA MET A 188 -2.45 12.04 1.26
C MET A 188 -2.73 10.57 1.02
N THR A 189 -3.67 9.97 1.76
CA THR A 189 -4.05 8.56 1.54
C THR A 189 -4.72 8.38 0.18
N ASN A 190 -5.57 9.32 -0.23
CA ASN A 190 -6.19 9.34 -1.56
C ASN A 190 -5.14 9.37 -2.68
N PHE A 191 -4.10 10.18 -2.53
CA PHE A 191 -2.99 10.25 -3.48
C PHE A 191 -2.12 8.98 -3.47
N VAL A 192 -1.66 8.54 -2.30
CA VAL A 192 -0.70 7.42 -2.17
C VAL A 192 -1.30 6.11 -2.69
N PHE A 193 -2.57 5.86 -2.38
CA PHE A 193 -3.28 4.63 -2.73
C PHE A 193 -4.24 4.81 -3.92
N SER A 194 -4.00 5.82 -4.78
CA SER A 194 -4.91 6.18 -5.87
C SER A 194 -5.35 5.02 -6.78
N ASP A 195 -4.47 4.04 -6.99
CA ASP A 195 -4.79 2.86 -7.81
C ASP A 195 -5.64 1.83 -7.07
N HIS A 196 -5.47 1.72 -5.75
CA HIS A 196 -6.23 0.83 -4.88
C HIS A 196 -7.68 1.28 -4.73
N TRP A 197 -7.93 2.58 -4.79
CA TRP A 197 -9.30 3.12 -4.75
C TRP A 197 -10.13 2.78 -5.99
N LYS A 198 -9.54 2.14 -7.01
CA LYS A 198 -10.25 1.56 -8.16
C LYS A 198 -10.88 0.20 -7.81
N CYS A 199 -10.33 -0.54 -6.85
CA CYS A 199 -10.85 -1.84 -6.37
C CYS A 199 -11.45 -1.79 -4.96
N ILE A 200 -11.03 -0.84 -4.12
CA ILE A 200 -11.45 -0.74 -2.73
C ILE A 200 -12.22 0.56 -2.52
N ASP A 201 -13.35 0.49 -1.81
CA ASP A 201 -14.14 1.67 -1.55
C ASP A 201 -13.43 2.64 -0.58
N PHE A 202 -13.00 3.77 -1.13
CA PHE A 202 -12.39 4.86 -0.38
C PHE A 202 -13.32 5.43 0.70
N HIS A 203 -14.62 5.61 0.40
CA HIS A 203 -15.58 6.22 1.32
C HIS A 203 -15.88 5.28 2.48
N PHE A 204 -15.99 3.97 2.22
CA PHE A 204 -16.16 3.00 3.30
C PHE A 204 -15.09 3.17 4.38
N ILE A 205 -13.82 3.35 3.98
CA ILE A 205 -12.69 3.51 4.91
C ILE A 205 -12.67 4.90 5.54
N HIS A 206 -12.85 5.98 4.78
CA HIS A 206 -12.55 7.34 5.25
C HIS A 206 -13.74 8.11 5.80
N HIS A 207 -14.98 7.66 5.58
CA HIS A 207 -16.15 8.34 6.14
C HIS A 207 -16.16 8.28 7.67
N GLU A 208 -16.45 9.39 8.34
CA GLU A 208 -16.31 9.51 9.80
C GLU A 208 -17.44 8.86 10.58
N ALA A 209 -18.68 8.91 10.07
CA ALA A 209 -19.81 8.28 10.75
C ALA A 209 -19.57 6.77 10.97
N PRO A 210 -19.85 6.25 12.17
CA PRO A 210 -19.72 4.82 12.46
C PRO A 210 -20.72 4.01 11.62
N ARG A 211 -20.36 2.77 11.30
CA ARG A 211 -21.29 1.84 10.64
C ARG A 211 -22.31 1.32 11.67
N SER A 212 -23.55 1.13 11.23
CA SER A 212 -24.61 0.54 12.06
C SER A 212 -24.36 -0.93 12.35
N ASP A 213 -23.77 -1.66 11.40
CA ASP A 213 -23.36 -3.06 11.59
C ASP A 213 -21.97 -3.14 12.25
N ALA A 214 -21.87 -3.95 13.32
CA ALA A 214 -20.66 -4.07 14.11
C ALA A 214 -19.52 -4.80 13.37
N ALA A 215 -19.83 -5.71 12.45
CA ALA A 215 -18.83 -6.42 11.66
C ALA A 215 -18.26 -5.51 10.55
N GLU A 216 -19.11 -4.72 9.90
CA GLU A 216 -18.69 -3.66 8.99
C GLU A 216 -17.82 -2.62 9.69
N GLU A 217 -18.22 -2.16 10.86
CA GLU A 217 -17.44 -1.19 11.64
C GLU A 217 -16.06 -1.75 12.02
N ARG A 218 -16.01 -3.01 12.46
CA ARG A 218 -14.75 -3.69 12.76
C ARG A 218 -13.84 -3.76 11.53
N THR A 219 -14.42 -4.07 10.36
CA THR A 219 -13.71 -4.09 9.08
C THR A 219 -13.19 -2.70 8.73
N ARG A 220 -14.03 -1.67 8.80
CA ARG A 220 -13.67 -0.27 8.55
C ARG A 220 -12.51 0.18 9.42
N LEU A 221 -12.59 -0.03 10.74
CA LEU A 221 -11.53 0.33 11.68
C LEU A 221 -10.23 -0.45 11.42
N GLY A 222 -10.33 -1.72 11.04
CA GLY A 222 -9.19 -2.54 10.61
C GLY A 222 -8.48 -1.96 9.39
N LEU A 223 -9.24 -1.60 8.35
CA LEU A 223 -8.70 -1.01 7.12
C LEU A 223 -8.14 0.40 7.37
N ARG A 224 -8.79 1.22 8.21
CA ARG A 224 -8.24 2.52 8.66
C ARG A 224 -6.87 2.34 9.31
N ARG A 225 -6.67 1.29 10.14
CA ARG A 225 -5.34 0.99 10.70
C ARG A 225 -4.32 0.64 9.62
N ILE A 226 -4.67 -0.25 8.68
CA ILE A 226 -3.79 -0.61 7.56
C ILE A 226 -3.36 0.64 6.78
N VAL A 227 -4.30 1.52 6.44
CA VAL A 227 -4.03 2.74 5.68
C VAL A 227 -3.15 3.71 6.47
N PHE A 228 -3.59 4.17 7.65
CA PHE A 228 -2.90 5.26 8.34
C PHE A 228 -1.65 4.78 9.08
N TYR A 229 -1.73 3.64 9.77
CA TYR A 229 -0.57 3.12 10.50
C TYR A 229 0.44 2.47 9.55
N GLY A 230 -0.03 1.72 8.55
CA GLY A 230 0.84 1.15 7.52
C GLY A 230 1.56 2.22 6.70
N LEU A 231 0.87 3.30 6.32
CA LEU A 231 1.51 4.43 5.65
C LEU A 231 2.50 5.14 6.58
N ALA A 232 2.20 5.32 7.86
CA ALA A 232 3.13 5.94 8.82
C ALA A 232 4.43 5.13 8.99
N LEU A 233 4.34 3.79 9.07
CA LEU A 233 5.51 2.91 9.06
C LEU A 233 6.34 3.11 7.79
N LEU A 234 5.69 3.11 6.63
CA LEU A 234 6.35 3.32 5.34
C LEU A 234 7.02 4.70 5.27
N MET A 235 6.35 5.75 5.72
CA MET A 235 6.90 7.12 5.74
C MET A 235 8.10 7.23 6.67
N TYR A 236 8.06 6.58 7.84
CA TYR A 236 9.20 6.56 8.76
C TYR A 236 10.42 5.85 8.16
N ASP A 237 10.22 4.68 7.54
CA ASP A 237 11.31 3.97 6.87
C ASP A 237 11.83 4.74 5.65
N ILE A 238 10.96 5.38 4.88
CA ILE A 238 11.39 6.29 3.81
C ILE A 238 12.22 7.44 4.36
N TYR A 239 11.79 8.05 5.46
CA TYR A 239 12.53 9.12 6.11
C TYR A 239 13.93 8.62 6.49
N ARG A 240 13.99 7.56 7.28
CA ARG A 240 15.21 6.96 7.81
C ARG A 240 16.19 6.51 6.71
N TYR A 241 15.70 5.78 5.72
CA TYR A 241 16.58 5.14 4.73
C TYR A 241 16.82 6.01 3.48
N LEU A 242 15.87 6.85 3.05
CA LEU A 242 15.98 7.57 1.77
C LEU A 242 16.09 9.09 1.87
N ILE A 243 15.67 9.70 2.97
CA ILE A 243 15.61 11.17 3.09
C ILE A 243 16.69 11.68 4.03
N GLN A 244 16.80 11.08 5.21
CA GLN A 244 17.69 11.52 6.25
C GLN A 244 19.15 11.40 5.78
N THR A 245 19.89 12.48 5.96
CA THR A 245 21.30 12.56 5.60
C THR A 245 22.09 13.02 6.82
N LYS A 246 23.19 12.32 7.09
CA LYS A 246 24.12 12.69 8.15
C LYS A 246 24.83 14.00 7.79
N ALA A 247 25.01 14.89 8.75
CA ALA A 247 25.80 16.10 8.61
C ALA A 247 27.24 15.77 8.17
N GLY A 248 27.81 16.62 7.32
CA GLY A 248 29.17 16.42 6.77
C GLY A 248 29.26 15.35 5.68
N VAL A 249 28.14 14.76 5.25
CA VAL A 249 28.08 13.84 4.11
C VAL A 249 27.46 14.56 2.91
N GLU A 250 28.25 14.83 1.87
CA GLU A 250 27.83 15.59 0.68
C GLU A 250 26.84 14.82 -0.21
N VAL A 251 26.98 13.50 -0.27
CA VAL A 251 26.10 12.62 -1.02
C VAL A 251 25.66 11.51 -0.07
N PRO A 252 24.35 11.29 0.17
CA PRO A 252 23.92 10.14 0.96
C PRO A 252 24.56 8.92 0.33
N GLY A 253 25.51 8.31 1.03
CA GLY A 253 26.35 7.25 0.46
C GLY A 253 25.47 6.25 -0.28
N ASP A 254 25.87 5.87 -1.49
CA ASP A 254 25.15 4.95 -2.35
C ASP A 254 25.14 3.55 -1.72
N VAL A 255 24.33 3.39 -0.68
CA VAL A 255 24.04 2.08 -0.11
C VAL A 255 22.98 1.51 -1.04
N ARG A 256 23.47 0.93 -2.14
CA ARG A 256 22.74 -0.02 -2.96
C ARG A 256 22.01 -0.98 -2.01
N GLY A 257 20.68 -0.97 -2.01
CA GLY A 257 19.89 -1.78 -1.07
C GLY A 257 18.90 -1.02 -0.19
N ARG A 258 19.01 0.31 -0.01
CA ARG A 258 18.06 1.03 0.89
C ARG A 258 16.61 0.97 0.41
N ARG A 259 16.38 1.01 -0.91
CA ARG A 259 15.05 0.83 -1.48
C ARG A 259 14.56 -0.61 -1.32
N GLU A 260 15.47 -1.57 -1.41
CA GLU A 260 15.21 -2.99 -1.20
C GLU A 260 14.80 -3.26 0.25
N ILE A 261 15.46 -2.61 1.23
CA ILE A 261 15.08 -2.65 2.65
C ILE A 261 13.64 -2.13 2.82
N ILE A 262 13.31 -0.95 2.28
CA ILE A 262 11.94 -0.42 2.36
C ILE A 262 10.93 -1.37 1.73
N ARG A 263 11.24 -1.94 0.55
CA ARG A 263 10.36 -2.92 -0.11
C ARG A 263 10.19 -4.20 0.73
N ALA A 264 11.25 -4.67 1.38
CA ALA A 264 11.21 -5.83 2.25
C ALA A 264 10.38 -5.55 3.51
N ASN A 265 10.60 -4.42 4.17
CA ASN A 265 9.84 -4.00 5.34
C ASN A 265 8.37 -3.74 5.01
N TYR A 266 8.08 -3.14 3.84
CA TYR A 266 6.71 -2.90 3.39
C TYR A 266 5.87 -4.18 3.38
N LYS A 267 6.44 -5.30 2.92
CA LYS A 267 5.79 -6.62 2.92
C LYS A 267 5.48 -7.16 4.32
N LEU A 268 6.14 -6.64 5.36
CA LEU A 268 6.02 -7.09 6.74
C LEU A 268 5.15 -6.17 7.61
N TYR A 269 4.86 -4.94 7.18
CA TYR A 269 4.09 -3.96 7.96
C TYR A 269 2.69 -4.43 8.34
N THR A 270 2.10 -5.36 7.58
CA THR A 270 0.83 -5.99 7.92
C THR A 270 0.92 -6.85 9.18
N HIS A 271 2.11 -7.31 9.56
CA HIS A 271 2.34 -8.13 10.74
C HIS A 271 2.91 -7.36 11.94
N TYR A 272 3.09 -6.04 11.84
CA TYR A 272 3.71 -5.23 12.89
C TYR A 272 2.73 -4.37 13.68
N GLY A 273 3.01 -4.24 14.98
CA GLY A 273 2.30 -3.32 15.88
C GLY A 273 0.77 -3.49 15.81
N PRO A 274 0.00 -2.39 15.80
CA PRO A 274 -1.46 -2.41 15.63
C PRO A 274 -1.98 -3.18 14.40
N ASN A 275 -1.21 -3.29 13.32
CA ASN A 275 -1.65 -4.01 12.11
C ASN A 275 -1.68 -5.53 12.30
N SER A 276 -0.92 -6.08 13.24
CA SER A 276 -0.95 -7.53 13.52
C SER A 276 -2.30 -7.98 14.08
N LYS A 277 -3.05 -7.05 14.71
CA LYS A 277 -4.38 -7.28 15.29
C LYS A 277 -5.53 -7.12 14.29
N VAL A 278 -5.24 -6.72 13.05
CA VAL A 278 -6.26 -6.55 12.02
C VAL A 278 -6.62 -7.92 11.44
N VAL A 279 -7.89 -8.29 11.54
CA VAL A 279 -8.43 -9.48 10.89
C VAL A 279 -8.40 -9.26 9.38
N ARG A 280 -7.79 -10.19 8.64
CA ARG A 280 -7.63 -10.10 7.18
C ARG A 280 -8.48 -11.15 6.50
N ASN A 281 -9.70 -10.76 6.14
CA ASN A 281 -10.55 -11.57 5.28
C ASN A 281 -10.68 -10.89 3.92
N PHE A 282 -10.12 -11.52 2.88
CA PHE A 282 -10.16 -10.99 1.52
C PHE A 282 -11.59 -10.84 0.99
N LYS A 283 -12.50 -11.74 1.38
CA LYS A 283 -13.91 -11.72 0.96
C LYS A 283 -14.69 -10.54 1.54
N ASP A 284 -14.25 -10.00 2.67
CA ASP A 284 -14.93 -8.91 3.37
C ASP A 284 -14.30 -7.54 3.05
N LEU A 285 -13.43 -7.45 2.04
CA LEU A 285 -12.97 -6.15 1.56
C LEU A 285 -14.14 -5.38 0.92
N PRO A 286 -14.27 -4.06 1.17
CA PRO A 286 -15.29 -3.24 0.54
C PRO A 286 -14.89 -2.98 -0.92
N ALA A 287 -15.63 -3.57 -1.85
CA ALA A 287 -15.39 -3.39 -3.28
C ALA A 287 -15.80 -1.97 -3.72
N ALA A 288 -14.96 -1.35 -4.55
CA ALA A 288 -15.28 -0.06 -5.15
C ALA A 288 -16.44 -0.20 -6.16
N SER A 289 -17.29 0.81 -6.27
CA SER A 289 -18.34 0.87 -7.31
C SER A 289 -17.82 0.81 -8.77
N THR A 290 -16.52 1.02 -8.97
CA THR A 290 -15.83 0.93 -10.26
C THR A 290 -15.03 -0.36 -10.43
N PHE A 291 -15.25 -1.39 -9.59
CA PHE A 291 -14.43 -2.61 -9.60
C PHE A 291 -14.34 -3.27 -10.98
N ASN A 292 -15.43 -3.27 -11.75
CA ASN A 292 -15.50 -3.86 -13.09
C ASN A 292 -15.47 -2.83 -14.23
N LYS A 293 -15.26 -1.54 -13.92
CA LYS A 293 -15.31 -0.45 -14.89
C LYS A 293 -13.91 0.01 -15.30
#